data_AF-A0A7S4SZX6-F1
#
_entry.id   AF-A0A7S4SZX6-F1
#
_cell.length_a   1.000
_cell.length_b   1.000
_cell.length_c   1.000
_cell.angle_alpha   90.00
_cell.angle_beta   90.00
_cell.angle_gamma   90.00
#
_symmetry.space_group_name_H-M   'P 1'
#
loop_
_entity.id
_entity.type
_entity.pdbx_description
1 polymer ?
#
loop_
_entity_poly.entity_id
_entity_poly.type
_entity_poly.pdbx_seq_one_letter_code
_entity_poly.pdbx_strand_id
1 'polypeptide(L)'
;FGSSPFGSRLNSPLASLLLLAFHRKMFRTCPPAMTGTCMRSALVLAMALRLRSALAVGTYSRLEAGSKCNDYRIPEVPSKDACFGAAALSIGLTGTVKMQLDGIGFNGCAYNVVANVLIYSVTPAATPATHLALPTLQYICNGAPTTTTTATTTATTATSTTTTGLFAKLGPSSRCSDEGVPEVLTKEACFGAALHTVGLGGTSTMELNNIGFSGCVYNAAADMLIFGITPGVTPSSNMKLNTFEYLCNGIPTTTTTTTSTATTTTVVYTRLPPGQRCMDRSLPAVSSREACFGAAAPATGLSGRFHIEVNWIGFTGCVYNGVAGILMYGVTPGVTPATTMVLPHFEYVCGGEASPLYP
;
A
#
# COMPACT_ATOMS: atom_id res chain seq x y z
N PHE A 1 -41.90 -59.76 0.89
CA PHE A 1 -42.60 -58.96 1.90
C PHE A 1 -41.57 -58.06 2.59
N GLY A 2 -41.54 -56.74 2.48
CA GLY A 2 -42.37 -55.80 1.74
C GLY A 2 -41.48 -54.74 1.10
N SER A 3 -41.96 -54.29 -0.05
CA SER A 3 -41.46 -53.20 -0.87
C SER A 3 -41.76 -51.85 -0.21
N SER A 4 -40.76 -50.98 -0.15
CA SER A 4 -40.94 -49.56 0.14
C SER A 4 -41.21 -48.79 -1.16
N PRO A 5 -42.22 -47.91 -1.26
CA PRO A 5 -42.37 -47.05 -2.42
C PRO A 5 -41.60 -45.74 -2.21
N PHE A 6 -40.75 -45.43 -3.19
CA PHE A 6 -40.27 -44.10 -3.53
C PHE A 6 -41.42 -43.22 -4.03
N GLY A 7 -41.37 -41.91 -3.75
CA GLY A 7 -41.95 -40.93 -4.68
C GLY A 7 -42.57 -39.68 -4.06
N SER A 8 -41.76 -38.78 -3.50
CA SER A 8 -42.16 -37.37 -3.32
C SER A 8 -41.39 -36.49 -4.30
N ARG A 9 -42.00 -36.25 -5.47
CA ARG A 9 -41.64 -35.17 -6.38
C ARG A 9 -41.96 -33.84 -5.72
N LEU A 10 -40.94 -33.12 -5.26
CA LEU A 10 -41.04 -31.69 -4.96
C LEU A 10 -40.94 -30.90 -6.28
N ASN A 11 -42.01 -30.95 -7.08
CA ASN A 11 -42.31 -29.87 -8.03
C ASN A 11 -42.96 -28.76 -7.19
N SER A 12 -42.16 -27.77 -6.77
CA SER A 12 -42.69 -26.61 -6.05
C SER A 12 -43.37 -25.64 -7.03
N PRO A 13 -44.71 -25.51 -7.04
CA PRO A 13 -45.41 -24.55 -7.89
C PRO A 13 -45.07 -23.09 -7.54
N LEU A 14 -44.45 -22.84 -6.38
CA LEU A 14 -43.98 -21.52 -5.94
C LEU A 14 -42.84 -20.98 -6.80
N ALA A 15 -41.95 -21.83 -7.31
CA ALA A 15 -40.87 -21.37 -8.19
C ALA A 15 -41.39 -20.94 -9.56
N SER A 16 -42.41 -21.63 -10.07
CA SER A 16 -43.09 -21.26 -11.33
C SER A 16 -43.95 -19.99 -11.14
N LEU A 17 -44.61 -19.83 -10.00
CA LEU A 17 -45.37 -18.62 -9.66
C LEU A 17 -44.46 -17.38 -9.47
N LEU A 18 -43.26 -17.55 -8.90
CA LEU A 18 -42.27 -16.47 -8.79
C LEU A 18 -41.67 -16.09 -10.14
N LEU A 19 -41.41 -17.05 -11.04
CA LEU A 19 -40.97 -16.76 -12.41
C LEU A 19 -42.07 -16.06 -13.24
N LEU A 20 -43.33 -16.48 -13.10
CA LEU A 20 -44.47 -15.85 -13.77
C LEU A 20 -44.77 -14.44 -13.23
N ALA A 21 -44.59 -14.21 -11.92
CA ALA A 21 -44.72 -12.89 -11.31
C ALA A 21 -43.59 -11.95 -11.76
N PHE A 22 -42.36 -12.46 -11.92
CA PHE A 22 -41.22 -11.69 -12.44
C PHE A 22 -41.40 -11.33 -13.92
N HIS A 23 -41.90 -12.28 -14.74
CA HIS A 23 -42.22 -12.03 -16.15
C HIS A 23 -43.34 -10.99 -16.34
N ARG A 24 -44.42 -11.05 -15.52
CA ARG A 24 -45.51 -10.07 -15.59
C ARG A 24 -45.09 -8.66 -15.17
N LYS A 25 -44.10 -8.53 -14.28
CA LYS A 25 -43.62 -7.22 -13.81
C LYS A 25 -42.64 -6.58 -14.81
N MET A 26 -41.81 -7.37 -15.50
CA MET A 26 -40.92 -6.86 -16.55
C MET A 26 -41.68 -6.36 -17.80
N PHE A 27 -42.78 -7.02 -18.18
CA PHE A 27 -43.55 -6.61 -19.36
C PHE A 27 -44.37 -5.32 -19.17
N ARG A 28 -44.60 -4.87 -17.93
CA ARG A 28 -45.35 -3.63 -17.65
C ARG A 28 -44.48 -2.36 -17.63
N THR A 29 -43.14 -2.48 -17.62
CA THR A 29 -42.24 -1.32 -17.46
C THR A 29 -41.34 -1.05 -18.67
N CYS A 30 -41.51 -1.76 -19.78
CA CYS A 30 -40.77 -1.48 -21.02
C CYS A 30 -41.66 -0.75 -22.04
N PRO A 31 -41.37 0.53 -22.39
CA PRO A 31 -42.05 1.19 -23.49
C PRO A 31 -41.71 0.50 -24.83
N PRO A 32 -42.63 0.47 -25.81
CA PRO A 32 -42.50 -0.33 -27.03
C PRO A 32 -41.36 0.08 -27.98
N ALA A 33 -40.60 1.14 -27.67
CA ALA A 33 -39.54 1.67 -28.54
C ALA A 33 -38.13 1.10 -28.26
N MET A 34 -37.95 0.18 -27.31
CA MET A 34 -36.60 -0.36 -26.96
C MET A 34 -36.60 -1.87 -26.72
N THR A 35 -37.02 -2.65 -27.71
CA THR A 35 -37.08 -4.13 -27.64
C THR A 35 -35.72 -4.83 -27.73
N GLY A 36 -34.67 -4.15 -28.24
CA GLY A 36 -33.35 -4.77 -28.47
C GLY A 36 -32.43 -4.86 -27.24
N THR A 37 -32.51 -3.89 -26.33
CA THR A 37 -31.58 -3.76 -25.18
C THR A 37 -32.05 -4.53 -23.95
N CYS A 38 -33.36 -4.63 -23.70
CA CYS A 38 -33.89 -5.36 -22.54
C CYS A 38 -33.72 -6.88 -22.61
N MET A 39 -33.71 -7.48 -23.81
CA MET A 39 -33.46 -8.93 -23.94
C MET A 39 -32.00 -9.33 -23.64
N ARG A 40 -31.03 -8.43 -23.87
CA ARG A 40 -29.61 -8.70 -23.58
C ARG A 40 -29.31 -8.69 -22.07
N SER A 41 -29.96 -7.81 -21.31
CA SER A 41 -29.81 -7.76 -19.85
C SER A 41 -30.43 -8.97 -19.14
N ALA A 42 -31.54 -9.52 -19.65
CA ALA A 42 -32.16 -10.72 -19.07
C ALA A 42 -31.33 -12.00 -19.30
N LEU A 43 -30.64 -12.10 -20.44
CA LEU A 43 -29.78 -13.24 -20.76
C LEU A 43 -28.49 -13.24 -19.90
N VAL A 44 -27.93 -12.07 -19.61
CA VAL A 44 -26.77 -11.90 -18.71
C VAL A 44 -27.14 -12.20 -17.26
N LEU A 45 -28.36 -11.82 -16.82
CA LEU A 45 -28.86 -12.13 -15.48
C LEU A 45 -29.16 -13.64 -15.29
N ALA A 46 -29.57 -14.34 -16.35
CA ALA A 46 -29.80 -15.79 -16.34
C ALA A 46 -28.49 -16.61 -16.37
N MET A 47 -27.42 -16.10 -17.00
CA MET A 47 -26.08 -16.70 -16.92
C MET A 47 -25.39 -16.44 -15.57
N ALA A 48 -25.59 -15.26 -14.97
CA ALA A 48 -25.08 -14.96 -13.63
C ALA A 48 -25.70 -15.86 -12.53
N LEU A 49 -26.89 -16.40 -12.76
CA LEU A 49 -27.55 -17.32 -11.81
C LEU A 49 -26.99 -18.76 -11.83
N ARG A 50 -26.05 -19.10 -12.74
CA ARG A 50 -25.38 -20.41 -12.77
C ARG A 50 -23.98 -20.44 -12.14
N LEU A 51 -23.46 -19.33 -11.64
CA LEU A 51 -22.23 -19.30 -10.83
C LEU A 51 -22.54 -19.12 -9.34
N ARG A 52 -23.17 -20.14 -8.74
CA ARG A 52 -22.95 -20.50 -7.33
C ARG A 52 -21.97 -21.67 -7.40
N SER A 53 -20.78 -21.67 -6.78
CA SER A 53 -20.53 -21.40 -5.37
C SER A 53 -19.02 -21.42 -5.10
N ALA A 54 -18.50 -20.36 -4.50
CA ALA A 54 -17.36 -20.43 -3.58
C ALA A 54 -17.83 -19.83 -2.24
N LEU A 55 -18.74 -20.56 -1.57
CA LEU A 55 -19.14 -20.23 -0.21
C LEU A 55 -18.02 -20.73 0.73
N ALA A 56 -16.95 -19.96 0.85
CA ALA A 56 -15.95 -20.18 1.89
C ALA A 56 -16.48 -19.59 3.21
N VAL A 57 -17.40 -20.30 3.84
CA VAL A 57 -17.82 -20.08 5.22
C VAL A 57 -17.42 -21.33 6.00
N GLY A 58 -16.12 -21.56 6.16
CA GLY A 58 -15.65 -22.77 6.82
C GLY A 58 -14.13 -22.84 6.97
N THR A 59 -13.69 -23.77 7.80
CA THR A 59 -12.29 -24.18 8.01
C THR A 59 -11.57 -24.68 6.75
N TYR A 60 -12.30 -24.87 5.64
CA TYR A 60 -11.77 -25.37 4.38
C TYR A 60 -12.07 -24.42 3.23
N SER A 61 -11.14 -24.31 2.29
CA SER A 61 -11.32 -23.57 1.04
C SER A 61 -11.18 -24.51 -0.15
N ARG A 62 -12.05 -24.34 -1.14
CA ARG A 62 -11.93 -24.98 -2.45
C ARG A 62 -11.25 -24.02 -3.41
N LEU A 63 -10.11 -24.43 -3.96
CA LEU A 63 -9.35 -23.65 -4.93
C LEU A 63 -9.92 -23.79 -6.35
N GLU A 64 -9.52 -22.89 -7.25
CA GLU A 64 -9.81 -23.00 -8.68
C GLU A 64 -9.13 -24.23 -9.29
N ALA A 65 -9.66 -24.70 -10.41
CA ALA A 65 -9.14 -25.92 -11.04
C ALA A 65 -7.71 -25.69 -11.56
N GLY A 66 -6.80 -26.63 -11.29
CA GLY A 66 -5.38 -26.51 -11.62
C GLY A 66 -4.50 -25.83 -10.56
N SER A 67 -5.09 -25.24 -9.52
CA SER A 67 -4.36 -24.67 -8.37
C SER A 67 -4.18 -25.69 -7.24
N LYS A 68 -3.06 -25.63 -6.50
CA LYS A 68 -2.79 -26.48 -5.33
C LYS A 68 -2.74 -25.68 -4.04
N CYS A 69 -2.95 -26.36 -2.91
CA CYS A 69 -2.88 -25.73 -1.58
C CYS A 69 -1.52 -25.07 -1.30
N ASN A 70 -0.43 -25.71 -1.75
CA ASN A 70 0.92 -25.19 -1.58
C ASN A 70 1.20 -23.89 -2.33
N ASP A 71 0.55 -23.66 -3.47
CA ASP A 71 0.70 -22.42 -4.25
C ASP A 71 0.29 -21.19 -3.41
N TYR A 72 -0.61 -21.40 -2.44
CA TYR A 72 -1.12 -20.38 -1.52
C TYR A 72 -0.61 -20.57 -0.08
N ARG A 73 0.37 -21.47 0.14
CA ARG A 73 0.89 -21.84 1.47
C ARG A 73 -0.20 -22.27 2.47
N ILE A 74 -1.30 -22.84 1.98
CA ILE A 74 -2.35 -23.40 2.83
C ILE A 74 -2.03 -24.86 3.10
N PRO A 75 -2.14 -25.36 4.35
CA PRO A 75 -1.99 -26.77 4.63
C PRO A 75 -3.02 -27.61 3.88
N GLU A 76 -2.59 -28.77 3.41
CA GLU A 76 -3.49 -29.75 2.80
C GLU A 76 -4.39 -30.42 3.84
N VAL A 77 -5.49 -30.99 3.39
CA VAL A 77 -6.37 -31.77 4.28
C VAL A 77 -5.65 -33.07 4.67
N PRO A 78 -5.37 -33.29 5.98
CA PRO A 78 -4.37 -34.28 6.41
C PRO A 78 -4.88 -35.73 6.40
N SER A 79 -6.18 -35.94 6.26
CA SER A 79 -6.77 -37.28 6.35
C SER A 79 -7.96 -37.47 5.43
N LYS A 80 -8.20 -38.73 5.07
CA LYS A 80 -9.36 -39.16 4.29
C LYS A 80 -10.67 -38.78 4.98
N ASP A 81 -10.76 -38.99 6.28
CA ASP A 81 -11.98 -38.68 7.04
C ASP A 81 -12.25 -37.18 7.10
N ALA A 82 -11.21 -36.35 7.21
CA ALA A 82 -11.36 -34.90 7.10
C ALA A 82 -11.82 -34.49 5.69
N CYS A 83 -11.25 -35.09 4.64
CA CYS A 83 -11.60 -34.82 3.23
C CYS A 83 -13.06 -35.20 2.94
N PHE A 84 -13.45 -36.43 3.25
CA PHE A 84 -14.76 -37.00 2.94
C PHE A 84 -15.85 -36.63 3.94
N GLY A 85 -15.49 -36.08 5.10
CA GLY A 85 -16.39 -35.61 6.14
C GLY A 85 -16.47 -34.08 6.17
N ALA A 86 -15.74 -33.48 7.11
CA ALA A 86 -15.84 -32.04 7.42
C ALA A 86 -15.55 -31.14 6.22
N ALA A 87 -14.54 -31.45 5.41
CA ALA A 87 -14.19 -30.68 4.23
C ALA A 87 -15.31 -30.76 3.19
N ALA A 88 -15.71 -31.96 2.76
CA ALA A 88 -16.82 -32.17 1.83
C ALA A 88 -18.12 -31.49 2.28
N LEU A 89 -18.45 -31.58 3.57
CA LEU A 89 -19.63 -30.91 4.13
C LEU A 89 -19.52 -29.38 4.02
N SER A 90 -18.39 -28.81 4.43
CA SER A 90 -18.18 -27.37 4.48
C SER A 90 -18.27 -26.68 3.11
N ILE A 91 -17.90 -27.38 2.04
CA ILE A 91 -17.92 -26.87 0.67
C ILE A 91 -19.09 -27.40 -0.18
N GLY A 92 -20.05 -28.11 0.44
CA GLY A 92 -21.29 -28.56 -0.21
C GLY A 92 -21.14 -29.74 -1.18
N LEU A 93 -20.17 -30.63 -0.95
CA LEU A 93 -19.91 -31.84 -1.76
C LEU A 93 -20.39 -33.14 -1.05
N THR A 94 -21.49 -33.08 -0.30
CA THR A 94 -21.98 -34.23 0.48
C THR A 94 -22.55 -35.36 -0.38
N GLY A 95 -23.05 -35.04 -1.58
CA GLY A 95 -23.65 -36.01 -2.52
C GLY A 95 -22.71 -36.47 -3.65
N THR A 96 -21.45 -36.05 -3.67
CA THR A 96 -20.51 -36.47 -4.71
C THR A 96 -19.94 -37.85 -4.42
N VAL A 97 -19.67 -38.62 -5.48
CA VAL A 97 -18.98 -39.91 -5.36
C VAL A 97 -17.62 -39.68 -4.71
N LYS A 98 -17.24 -40.56 -3.79
CA LYS A 98 -15.97 -40.47 -3.05
C LYS A 98 -15.06 -41.59 -3.48
N MET A 99 -13.81 -41.26 -3.80
CA MET A 99 -12.85 -42.24 -4.29
C MET A 99 -11.49 -41.99 -3.64
N GLN A 100 -10.88 -43.03 -3.07
CA GLN A 100 -9.50 -42.98 -2.64
C GLN A 100 -8.62 -43.50 -3.79
N LEU A 101 -7.68 -42.69 -4.24
CA LEU A 101 -6.71 -43.06 -5.26
C LEU A 101 -5.31 -42.74 -4.72
N ASP A 102 -4.64 -43.72 -4.15
CA ASP A 102 -3.28 -43.53 -3.66
C ASP A 102 -2.27 -43.60 -4.82
N GLY A 103 -1.19 -42.84 -4.73
CA GLY A 103 -0.10 -42.86 -5.72
C GLY A 103 -0.33 -42.06 -7.00
N ILE A 104 -1.34 -41.19 -7.08
CA ILE A 104 -1.63 -40.37 -8.28
C ILE A 104 -0.92 -39.01 -8.29
N GLY A 105 0.10 -38.85 -7.44
CA GLY A 105 1.01 -37.70 -7.51
C GLY A 105 0.53 -36.47 -6.75
N PHE A 106 -0.32 -36.60 -5.74
CA PHE A 106 -0.55 -35.55 -4.74
C PHE A 106 -0.90 -36.15 -3.38
N ASN A 107 -0.83 -35.32 -2.35
CA ASN A 107 -1.36 -35.62 -1.02
C ASN A 107 -2.57 -34.71 -0.73
N GLY A 108 -3.60 -35.26 -0.09
CA GLY A 108 -4.75 -34.48 0.37
C GLY A 108 -6.02 -34.68 -0.45
N CYS A 109 -6.83 -33.62 -0.53
CA CYS A 109 -8.22 -33.69 -0.98
C CYS A 109 -8.43 -32.85 -2.24
N ALA A 110 -9.01 -33.43 -3.29
CA ALA A 110 -9.29 -32.75 -4.55
C ALA A 110 -10.65 -33.16 -5.12
N TYR A 111 -11.38 -32.21 -5.70
CA TYR A 111 -12.64 -32.45 -6.39
C TYR A 111 -12.41 -32.43 -7.90
N ASN A 112 -12.74 -33.53 -8.59
CA ASN A 112 -12.70 -33.61 -10.04
C ASN A 112 -14.00 -33.07 -10.63
N VAL A 113 -13.93 -31.90 -11.26
CA VAL A 113 -15.12 -31.20 -11.78
C VAL A 113 -15.75 -31.89 -12.99
N VAL A 114 -14.97 -32.68 -13.75
CA VAL A 114 -15.45 -33.39 -14.94
C VAL A 114 -16.14 -34.69 -14.55
N ALA A 115 -15.53 -35.46 -13.64
CA ALA A 115 -16.05 -36.74 -13.19
C ALA A 115 -17.11 -36.59 -12.07
N ASN A 116 -17.23 -35.42 -11.46
CA ASN A 116 -18.06 -35.18 -10.26
C ASN A 116 -17.69 -36.15 -9.11
N VAL A 117 -16.38 -36.34 -8.90
CA VAL A 117 -15.82 -37.23 -7.87
C VAL A 117 -14.94 -36.45 -6.92
N LEU A 118 -15.14 -36.66 -5.62
CA LEU A 118 -14.24 -36.20 -4.57
C LEU A 118 -13.15 -37.26 -4.33
N ILE A 119 -11.91 -36.86 -4.53
CA ILE A 119 -10.73 -37.74 -4.50
C ILE A 119 -9.89 -37.40 -3.27
N TYR A 120 -9.50 -38.43 -2.52
CA TYR A 120 -8.43 -38.34 -1.54
C TYR A 120 -7.24 -39.18 -2.02
N SER A 121 -6.03 -38.64 -1.95
CA SER A 121 -4.81 -39.36 -2.35
C SER A 121 -3.73 -39.21 -1.29
N VAL A 122 -2.99 -40.28 -1.07
CA VAL A 122 -1.67 -40.25 -0.43
C VAL A 122 -0.65 -40.84 -1.39
N THR A 123 0.40 -40.08 -1.68
CA THR A 123 1.54 -40.50 -2.48
C THR A 123 2.80 -40.33 -1.61
N PRO A 124 3.42 -41.42 -1.11
CA PRO A 124 4.51 -41.36 -0.12
C PRO A 124 5.72 -40.50 -0.49
N ALA A 125 5.98 -40.31 -1.79
CA ALA A 125 7.09 -39.49 -2.31
C ALA A 125 6.64 -38.13 -2.86
N ALA A 126 5.36 -37.78 -2.77
CA ALA A 126 4.87 -36.51 -3.23
C ALA A 126 5.23 -35.42 -2.20
N THR A 127 5.98 -34.43 -2.65
CA THR A 127 6.24 -33.20 -1.92
C THR A 127 5.27 -32.13 -2.42
N PRO A 128 4.98 -31.08 -1.64
CA PRO A 128 4.12 -29.99 -2.09
C PRO A 128 4.55 -29.36 -3.44
N ALA A 129 5.85 -29.41 -3.77
CA ALA A 129 6.39 -28.97 -5.05
C ALA A 129 6.10 -29.92 -6.23
N THR A 130 5.98 -31.23 -5.96
CA THR A 130 5.78 -32.27 -6.99
C THR A 130 4.33 -32.69 -7.14
N HIS A 131 3.39 -32.05 -6.44
CA HIS A 131 1.96 -32.33 -6.59
C HIS A 131 1.50 -32.13 -8.03
N LEU A 132 0.54 -32.91 -8.50
CA LEU A 132 0.05 -32.83 -9.86
C LEU A 132 -1.00 -31.70 -10.00
N ALA A 133 -0.72 -30.67 -10.79
CA ALA A 133 -1.71 -29.64 -11.14
C ALA A 133 -2.51 -30.12 -12.35
N LEU A 134 -3.71 -30.67 -12.13
CA LEU A 134 -4.62 -31.00 -13.24
C LEU A 134 -5.69 -29.92 -13.40
N PRO A 135 -5.99 -29.45 -14.63
CA PRO A 135 -7.00 -28.44 -14.88
C PRO A 135 -8.43 -28.92 -14.56
N THR A 136 -8.61 -30.21 -14.29
CA THR A 136 -9.88 -30.82 -13.88
C THR A 136 -10.00 -30.98 -12.37
N LEU A 137 -8.93 -30.77 -11.60
CA LEU A 137 -8.91 -30.94 -10.15
C LEU A 137 -8.96 -29.58 -9.44
N GLN A 138 -9.93 -29.43 -8.55
CA GLN A 138 -10.04 -28.34 -7.59
C GLN A 138 -9.58 -28.84 -6.22
N TYR A 139 -8.42 -28.40 -5.76
CA TYR A 139 -7.90 -28.81 -4.45
C TYR A 139 -8.69 -28.18 -3.31
N ILE A 140 -8.83 -28.93 -2.22
CA ILE A 140 -9.51 -28.51 -1.01
C ILE A 140 -8.45 -28.42 0.09
N CYS A 141 -8.34 -27.25 0.71
CA CYS A 141 -7.25 -26.90 1.62
C CYS A 141 -7.79 -26.56 3.01
N ASN A 142 -6.97 -26.76 4.04
CA ASN A 142 -7.30 -26.49 5.43
C ASN A 142 -6.97 -25.04 5.78
N GLY A 143 -7.87 -24.11 5.43
CA GLY A 143 -7.72 -22.68 5.66
C GLY A 143 -8.10 -21.84 4.45
N ALA A 144 -8.08 -20.51 4.61
CA ALA A 144 -8.25 -19.55 3.51
C ALA A 144 -6.89 -19.20 2.89
N PRO A 145 -6.81 -18.94 1.57
CA PRO A 145 -5.59 -18.44 0.94
C PRO A 145 -5.18 -17.10 1.55
N THR A 146 -3.96 -17.03 2.08
CA THR A 146 -3.31 -15.81 2.56
C THR A 146 -2.10 -15.52 1.68
N THR A 147 -2.11 -14.36 1.03
CA THR A 147 -0.99 -13.92 0.20
C THR A 147 -0.09 -12.97 0.96
N THR A 148 1.14 -13.38 1.22
CA THR A 148 2.13 -12.52 1.90
C THR A 148 2.94 -11.74 0.88
N THR A 149 2.98 -10.40 0.99
CA THR A 149 3.78 -9.55 0.09
C THR A 149 4.47 -8.46 0.88
N THR A 150 5.79 -8.43 0.85
CA THR A 150 6.59 -7.44 1.57
C THR A 150 6.52 -6.10 0.86
N ALA A 151 5.92 -5.10 1.50
CA ALA A 151 5.92 -3.72 1.03
C ALA A 151 7.04 -2.93 1.73
N THR A 152 7.99 -2.38 0.97
CA THR A 152 9.01 -1.48 1.52
C THR A 152 8.50 -0.05 1.45
N THR A 153 8.11 0.53 2.58
CA THR A 153 7.80 1.97 2.68
C THR A 153 9.06 2.74 3.05
N THR A 154 9.53 3.62 2.16
CA THR A 154 10.64 4.54 2.45
C THR A 154 10.06 5.84 2.99
N ALA A 155 10.27 6.13 4.27
CA ALA A 155 9.96 7.44 4.82
C ALA A 155 11.17 8.36 4.64
N THR A 156 10.97 9.55 4.06
CA THR A 156 12.01 10.56 3.92
C THR A 156 11.72 11.69 4.89
N THR A 157 12.56 11.86 5.90
CA THR A 157 12.48 13.00 6.81
C THR A 157 13.50 14.02 6.35
N ALA A 158 13.04 15.16 5.84
CA ALA A 158 13.90 16.29 5.51
C ALA A 158 14.05 17.17 6.75
N THR A 159 15.27 17.32 7.24
CA THR A 159 15.57 18.26 8.33
C THR A 159 16.41 19.39 7.75
N SER A 160 15.85 20.60 7.73
CA SER A 160 16.58 21.80 7.35
C SER A 160 17.24 22.40 8.58
N THR A 161 18.57 22.44 8.60
CA THR A 161 19.33 23.15 9.64
C THR A 161 19.97 24.38 9.02
N THR A 162 19.61 25.56 9.52
CA THR A 162 20.24 26.83 9.14
C THR A 162 21.53 26.94 9.94
N THR A 163 22.67 26.86 9.27
CA THR A 163 23.98 27.15 9.87
C THR A 163 24.43 28.51 9.37
N THR A 164 24.47 29.49 10.26
CA THR A 164 25.08 30.79 9.98
C THR A 164 26.59 30.59 9.88
N GLY A 165 27.19 30.77 8.71
CA GLY A 165 28.64 30.94 8.61
C GLY A 165 29.03 32.18 9.41
N LEU A 166 30.00 32.06 10.33
CA LEU A 166 30.30 33.14 11.27
C LEU A 166 30.81 34.41 10.57
N PHE A 167 31.67 34.25 9.55
CA PHE A 167 32.24 35.37 8.79
C PHE A 167 32.49 35.00 7.32
N ALA A 168 32.46 35.98 6.42
CA ALA A 168 32.78 35.84 5.00
C ALA A 168 33.74 36.95 4.56
N LYS A 169 34.71 36.62 3.70
CA LYS A 169 35.60 37.58 3.03
C LYS A 169 35.08 37.85 1.63
N LEU A 170 34.75 39.10 1.33
CA LEU A 170 34.28 39.51 0.01
C LEU A 170 35.44 39.76 -0.94
N GLY A 171 35.15 39.72 -2.24
CA GLY A 171 36.10 40.14 -3.26
C GLY A 171 36.42 41.64 -3.18
N PRO A 172 37.50 42.09 -3.84
CA PRO A 172 37.85 43.50 -3.89
C PRO A 172 36.72 44.33 -4.49
N SER A 173 36.62 45.59 -4.07
CA SER A 173 35.57 46.54 -4.51
C SER A 173 34.14 46.23 -4.06
N SER A 174 33.90 45.17 -3.29
CA SER A 174 32.58 44.86 -2.69
C SER A 174 32.55 45.22 -1.20
N ARG A 175 31.42 45.76 -0.74
CA ARG A 175 31.14 46.01 0.68
C ARG A 175 30.13 45.00 1.22
N CYS A 176 30.11 44.80 2.53
CA CYS A 176 29.10 43.94 3.16
C CYS A 176 27.67 44.40 2.85
N SER A 177 27.44 45.71 2.81
CA SER A 177 26.15 46.30 2.48
C SER A 177 25.68 46.05 1.05
N ASP A 178 26.60 45.88 0.08
CA ASP A 178 26.24 45.53 -1.30
C ASP A 178 25.65 44.10 -1.38
N GLU A 179 26.12 43.21 -0.50
CA GLU A 179 25.68 41.81 -0.41
C GLU A 179 24.55 41.59 0.60
N GLY A 180 24.05 42.66 1.23
CA GLY A 180 23.01 42.57 2.27
C GLY A 180 23.49 41.91 3.57
N VAL A 181 24.79 41.94 3.83
CA VAL A 181 25.44 41.28 4.97
C VAL A 181 25.86 42.30 6.03
N PRO A 182 25.65 42.05 7.34
CA PRO A 182 26.14 42.96 8.37
C PRO A 182 27.66 43.05 8.43
N GLU A 183 28.19 44.25 8.67
CA GLU A 183 29.62 44.49 8.83
C GLU A 183 30.14 44.00 10.19
N VAL A 184 31.44 43.68 10.25
CA VAL A 184 32.13 43.38 11.51
C VAL A 184 32.49 44.69 12.21
N LEU A 185 31.72 45.05 13.25
CA LEU A 185 31.80 46.37 13.91
C LEU A 185 32.67 46.40 15.18
N THR A 186 33.27 45.28 15.57
CA THR A 186 34.16 45.22 16.74
C THR A 186 35.55 44.73 16.35
N LYS A 187 36.56 45.31 17.00
CA LYS A 187 37.96 44.94 16.82
C LYS A 187 38.19 43.49 17.18
N GLU A 188 37.57 43.03 18.26
CA GLU A 188 37.70 41.67 18.80
C GLU A 188 37.14 40.63 17.82
N ALA A 189 36.01 40.93 17.16
CA ALA A 189 35.47 40.05 16.12
C ALA A 189 36.35 40.06 14.87
N CYS A 190 36.85 41.23 14.46
CA CYS A 190 37.72 41.39 13.29
C CYS A 190 39.04 40.64 13.43
N PHE A 191 39.79 40.91 14.50
CA PHE A 191 41.13 40.33 14.72
C PHE A 191 41.08 38.95 15.39
N GLY A 192 39.93 38.53 15.92
CA GLY A 192 39.72 37.21 16.47
C GLY A 192 39.05 36.27 15.47
N ALA A 193 37.75 36.05 15.66
CA ALA A 193 37.03 34.99 14.96
C ALA A 193 37.00 35.20 13.43
N ALA A 194 36.88 36.44 12.94
CA ALA A 194 36.82 36.71 11.50
C ALA A 194 38.15 36.37 10.81
N LEU A 195 39.28 36.88 11.32
CA LEU A 195 40.64 36.58 10.86
C LEU A 195 40.87 35.08 10.66
N HIS A 196 40.55 34.27 11.66
CA HIS A 196 40.74 32.82 11.60
C HIS A 196 39.74 32.13 10.67
N THR A 197 38.47 32.53 10.69
CA THR A 197 37.41 31.91 9.89
C THR A 197 37.65 32.06 8.38
N VAL A 198 38.21 33.20 7.95
CA VAL A 198 38.48 33.47 6.53
C VAL A 198 39.89 33.07 6.08
N GLY A 199 40.65 32.36 6.91
CA GLY A 199 41.98 31.85 6.55
C GLY A 199 43.09 32.90 6.51
N LEU A 200 42.92 34.05 7.18
CA LEU A 200 43.95 35.10 7.31
C LEU A 200 44.80 34.93 8.58
N GLY A 201 44.89 33.71 9.11
CA GLY A 201 45.68 33.44 10.31
C GLY A 201 47.16 33.76 10.09
N GLY A 202 47.73 34.62 10.95
CA GLY A 202 49.14 35.05 10.86
C GLY A 202 49.37 36.35 10.08
N THR A 203 48.34 36.90 9.43
CA THR A 203 48.39 38.22 8.80
C THR A 203 48.57 39.33 9.85
N SER A 204 49.35 40.36 9.52
CA SER A 204 49.54 41.51 10.41
C SER A 204 48.21 42.24 10.63
N THR A 205 47.95 42.70 11.87
CA THR A 205 46.72 43.44 12.21
C THR A 205 47.04 44.88 12.56
N MET A 206 46.18 45.81 12.15
CA MET A 206 46.33 47.24 12.46
C MET A 206 44.97 47.90 12.70
N GLU A 207 44.87 48.70 13.76
CA GLU A 207 43.69 49.52 14.00
C GLU A 207 43.93 50.94 13.46
N LEU A 208 43.06 51.40 12.55
CA LEU A 208 43.13 52.75 11.97
C LEU A 208 41.75 53.39 11.99
N ASN A 209 41.57 54.38 12.87
CA ASN A 209 40.33 55.13 12.98
C ASN A 209 40.37 56.41 12.12
N ASN A 210 39.20 56.89 11.70
CA ASN A 210 39.02 58.12 10.90
C ASN A 210 39.64 58.11 9.50
N ILE A 211 39.66 56.97 8.81
CA ILE A 211 40.23 56.83 7.46
C ILE A 211 39.19 56.66 6.34
N GLY A 212 37.93 57.03 6.60
CA GLY A 212 36.87 57.05 5.59
C GLY A 212 36.17 55.71 5.36
N PHE A 213 36.39 54.73 6.23
CA PHE A 213 35.57 53.52 6.33
C PHE A 213 35.35 53.12 7.80
N SER A 214 34.36 52.27 8.02
CA SER A 214 34.07 51.59 9.27
C SER A 214 33.94 50.08 9.02
N GLY A 215 34.63 49.25 9.79
CA GLY A 215 34.55 47.80 9.69
C GLY A 215 35.91 47.09 9.63
N CYS A 216 35.88 45.83 9.19
CA CYS A 216 37.04 44.94 9.08
C CYS A 216 37.39 44.73 7.60
N VAL A 217 38.60 45.13 7.18
CA VAL A 217 39.04 45.06 5.78
C VAL A 217 40.43 44.45 5.68
N TYR A 218 40.62 43.53 4.74
CA TYR A 218 41.91 42.96 4.40
C TYR A 218 42.52 43.70 3.21
N ASN A 219 43.72 44.25 3.39
CA ASN A 219 44.50 44.86 2.32
C ASN A 219 45.44 43.79 1.75
N ALA A 220 45.06 43.23 0.59
CA ALA A 220 45.82 42.18 -0.06
C ALA A 220 47.22 42.63 -0.54
N ALA A 221 47.41 43.92 -0.83
CA ALA A 221 48.69 44.44 -1.29
C ALA A 221 49.72 44.57 -0.16
N ALA A 222 49.27 44.82 1.06
CA ALA A 222 50.12 44.97 2.24
C ALA A 222 50.13 43.71 3.14
N ASP A 223 49.37 42.67 2.76
CA ASP A 223 49.07 41.50 3.59
C ASP A 223 48.74 41.88 5.04
N MET A 224 47.72 42.72 5.20
CA MET A 224 47.37 43.32 6.49
C MET A 224 45.85 43.38 6.68
N LEU A 225 45.37 42.94 7.83
CA LEU A 225 43.99 43.11 8.25
C LEU A 225 43.85 44.40 9.06
N ILE A 226 42.97 45.29 8.60
CA ILE A 226 42.74 46.60 9.19
C ILE A 226 41.34 46.65 9.78
N PHE A 227 41.24 47.05 11.04
CA PHE A 227 39.98 47.43 11.66
C PHE A 227 39.94 48.95 11.79
N GLY A 228 38.85 49.58 11.37
CA GLY A 228 38.71 51.02 11.48
C GLY A 228 37.30 51.43 11.80
N ILE A 229 37.15 52.54 12.53
CA ILE A 229 35.87 53.21 12.76
C ILE A 229 36.03 54.69 12.38
N THR A 230 35.14 55.16 11.50
CA THR A 230 35.05 56.57 11.11
C THR A 230 33.66 57.11 11.47
N PRO A 231 33.55 58.08 12.41
CA PRO A 231 32.27 58.67 12.77
C PRO A 231 31.51 59.24 11.57
N GLY A 232 30.21 58.98 11.50
CA GLY A 232 29.35 59.44 10.39
C GLY A 232 29.41 58.58 9.12
N VAL A 233 30.29 57.58 9.04
CA VAL A 233 30.29 56.60 7.96
C VAL A 233 29.31 55.47 8.27
N THR A 234 28.30 55.34 7.42
CA THR A 234 27.33 54.23 7.42
C THR A 234 27.81 53.06 6.56
N PRO A 235 27.30 51.83 6.74
CA PRO A 235 27.62 50.69 5.88
C PRO A 235 27.41 50.96 4.38
N SER A 236 26.38 51.73 4.03
CA SER A 236 26.09 52.15 2.65
C SER A 236 27.01 53.25 2.12
N SER A 237 27.73 53.96 2.98
CA SER A 237 28.66 55.03 2.61
C SER A 237 30.13 54.65 2.79
N ASN A 238 30.43 53.41 3.20
CA ASN A 238 31.79 52.90 3.26
C ASN A 238 32.51 53.03 1.92
N MET A 239 33.81 53.30 1.91
CA MET A 239 34.54 53.45 0.67
C MET A 239 34.75 52.10 -0.04
N LYS A 240 34.51 52.03 -1.36
CA LYS A 240 34.95 50.88 -2.19
C LYS A 240 36.40 51.13 -2.57
N LEU A 241 37.31 50.32 -2.06
CA LEU A 241 38.71 50.36 -2.46
C LEU A 241 39.04 49.07 -3.21
N ASN A 242 39.69 49.20 -4.37
CA ASN A 242 39.95 48.07 -5.26
C ASN A 242 40.97 47.07 -4.71
N THR A 243 41.72 47.44 -3.66
CA THR A 243 42.74 46.59 -3.02
C THR A 243 42.30 46.05 -1.66
N PHE A 244 41.08 46.39 -1.22
CA PHE A 244 40.57 46.03 0.10
C PHE A 244 39.40 45.06 -0.05
N GLU A 245 39.45 44.00 0.74
CA GLU A 245 38.45 42.94 0.82
C GLU A 245 37.73 43.07 2.16
N TYR A 246 36.43 43.35 2.16
CA TYR A 246 35.66 43.45 3.42
C TYR A 246 35.42 42.08 4.03
N LEU A 247 35.56 41.99 5.35
CA LEU A 247 35.11 40.85 6.14
C LEU A 247 33.74 41.20 6.76
N CYS A 248 32.77 40.32 6.55
CA CYS A 248 31.37 40.51 6.91
C CYS A 248 30.89 39.39 7.84
N ASN A 249 29.87 39.63 8.67
CA ASN A 249 29.24 38.58 9.47
C ASN A 249 28.48 37.64 8.53
N GLY A 250 28.92 36.39 8.37
CA GLY A 250 28.66 35.58 7.16
C GLY A 250 27.19 35.42 6.72
N ILE A 251 27.01 35.07 5.45
CA ILE A 251 25.70 34.83 4.82
C ILE A 251 25.09 33.54 5.41
N PRO A 252 23.82 33.52 5.84
CA PRO A 252 23.17 32.28 6.27
C PRO A 252 23.08 31.30 5.10
N THR A 253 23.84 30.20 5.15
CA THR A 253 23.74 29.11 4.18
C THR A 253 22.80 28.03 4.70
N THR A 254 21.79 27.71 3.90
CA THR A 254 20.82 26.65 4.22
C THR A 254 21.34 25.33 3.68
N THR A 255 21.86 24.46 4.56
CA THR A 255 22.25 23.10 4.17
C THR A 255 21.06 22.18 4.37
N THR A 256 20.53 21.60 3.29
CA THR A 256 19.46 20.60 3.37
C THR A 256 20.09 19.22 3.47
N THR A 257 19.94 18.56 4.62
CA THR A 257 20.43 17.18 4.80
C THR A 257 19.25 16.24 4.69
N THR A 258 19.25 15.41 3.65
CA THR A 258 18.24 14.36 3.45
C THR A 258 18.75 13.06 4.05
N THR A 259 18.21 12.66 5.20
CA THR A 259 18.50 11.36 5.79
C THR A 259 17.38 10.40 5.42
N SER A 260 17.65 9.42 4.57
CA SER A 260 16.71 8.34 4.26
C SER A 260 16.92 7.18 5.23
N THR A 261 15.99 6.99 6.16
CA THR A 261 15.97 5.78 6.98
C THR A 261 15.01 4.79 6.33
N ALA A 262 15.54 3.71 5.77
CA ALA A 262 14.73 2.63 5.22
C ALA A 262 14.36 1.66 6.35
N THR A 263 13.13 1.77 6.87
CA THR A 263 12.57 0.75 7.77
C THR A 263 11.75 -0.23 6.93
N THR A 264 12.22 -1.46 6.82
CA THR A 264 11.51 -2.53 6.10
C THR A 264 10.46 -3.13 7.01
N THR A 265 9.20 -2.70 6.87
CA THR A 265 8.08 -3.29 7.61
C THR A 265 7.32 -4.25 6.70
N THR A 266 7.35 -5.55 7.00
CA THR A 266 6.61 -6.54 6.22
C THR A 266 5.14 -6.51 6.62
N VAL A 267 4.28 -5.99 5.74
CA VAL A 267 2.82 -6.01 5.91
C VAL A 267 2.24 -7.17 5.10
N VAL A 268 1.43 -8.03 5.72
CA VAL A 268 0.71 -9.10 5.02
C VAL A 268 -0.64 -8.55 4.57
N TYR A 269 -1.12 -8.87 3.37
CA TYR A 269 -2.47 -8.46 2.94
C TYR A 269 -3.36 -9.69 2.76
N THR A 270 -4.61 -9.60 3.22
CA THR A 270 -5.58 -10.68 3.10
C THR A 270 -6.84 -10.15 2.45
N ARG A 271 -7.35 -10.88 1.44
CA ARG A 271 -8.63 -10.59 0.80
C ARG A 271 -9.72 -11.43 1.47
N LEU A 272 -10.70 -10.78 2.07
CA LEU A 272 -11.80 -11.44 2.75
C LEU A 272 -12.92 -11.81 1.76
N PRO A 273 -13.69 -12.88 2.05
CA PRO A 273 -14.89 -13.21 1.28
C PRO A 273 -15.90 -12.04 1.24
N PRO A 274 -16.78 -11.99 0.22
CA PRO A 274 -17.79 -10.95 0.10
C PRO A 274 -18.63 -10.78 1.36
N GLY A 275 -18.83 -9.52 1.79
CA GLY A 275 -19.63 -9.19 2.97
C GLY A 275 -18.94 -9.36 4.32
N GLN A 276 -17.64 -9.65 4.37
CA GLN A 276 -16.86 -9.62 5.62
C GLN A 276 -15.97 -8.37 5.66
N ARG A 277 -15.97 -7.64 6.78
CA ARG A 277 -15.09 -6.47 6.98
C ARG A 277 -13.81 -6.90 7.70
N CYS A 278 -12.75 -6.11 7.53
CA CYS A 278 -11.48 -6.33 8.22
C CYS A 278 -11.65 -6.39 9.75
N MET A 279 -12.45 -5.48 10.31
CA MET A 279 -12.69 -5.43 11.75
C MET A 279 -13.44 -6.65 12.29
N ASP A 280 -14.34 -7.26 11.50
CA ASP A 280 -15.05 -8.49 11.92
C ASP A 280 -14.07 -9.69 12.05
N ARG A 281 -12.86 -9.56 11.51
CA ARG A 281 -11.76 -10.52 11.58
C ARG A 281 -10.59 -10.05 12.44
N SER A 282 -10.75 -8.93 13.16
CA SER A 282 -9.67 -8.29 13.93
C SER A 282 -8.43 -7.97 13.08
N LEU A 283 -8.61 -7.69 11.78
CA LEU A 283 -7.55 -7.26 10.87
C LEU A 283 -7.62 -5.74 10.67
N PRO A 284 -6.48 -5.02 10.64
CA PRO A 284 -6.47 -3.61 10.29
C PRO A 284 -6.94 -3.36 8.85
N ALA A 285 -7.72 -2.30 8.66
CA ALA A 285 -8.05 -1.83 7.32
C ALA A 285 -6.81 -1.20 6.66
N VAL A 286 -6.70 -1.31 5.34
CA VAL A 286 -5.65 -0.61 4.58
C VAL A 286 -5.84 0.89 4.71
N SER A 287 -4.84 1.58 5.25
CA SER A 287 -4.97 2.96 5.72
C SER A 287 -4.77 4.04 4.66
N SER A 288 -4.18 3.72 3.51
CA SER A 288 -3.92 4.70 2.44
C SER A 288 -4.25 4.17 1.05
N ARG A 289 -4.50 5.11 0.13
CA ARG A 289 -4.71 4.86 -1.29
C ARG A 289 -3.50 4.16 -1.91
N GLU A 290 -2.30 4.66 -1.58
CA GLU A 290 -1.02 4.13 -2.06
C GLU A 290 -0.81 2.70 -1.58
N ALA A 291 -1.16 2.40 -0.31
CA ALA A 291 -1.10 1.04 0.20
C ALA A 291 -2.14 0.14 -0.50
N CYS A 292 -3.37 0.61 -0.73
CA CYS A 292 -4.42 -0.17 -1.40
C CYS A 292 -4.03 -0.53 -2.84
N PHE A 293 -3.65 0.46 -3.65
CA PHE A 293 -3.38 0.27 -5.08
C PHE A 293 -1.95 -0.20 -5.37
N GLY A 294 -0.98 0.19 -4.56
CA GLY A 294 0.43 -0.10 -4.78
C GLY A 294 0.92 -1.39 -4.12
N ALA A 295 0.45 -1.70 -2.91
CA ALA A 295 0.93 -2.86 -2.15
C ALA A 295 -0.13 -3.97 -2.03
N ALA A 296 -1.35 -3.62 -1.64
CA ALA A 296 -2.40 -4.58 -1.36
C ALA A 296 -3.00 -5.21 -2.63
N ALA A 297 -3.18 -4.42 -3.69
CA ALA A 297 -3.65 -4.90 -4.99
C ALA A 297 -2.77 -6.02 -5.56
N PRO A 298 -1.44 -5.83 -5.73
CA PRO A 298 -0.60 -6.91 -6.22
C PRO A 298 -0.52 -8.09 -5.25
N ALA A 299 -0.46 -7.82 -3.94
CA ALA A 299 -0.45 -8.86 -2.93
C ALA A 299 -1.65 -9.79 -3.04
N THR A 300 -2.84 -9.24 -3.31
CA THR A 300 -4.08 -10.02 -3.35
C THR A 300 -4.48 -10.47 -4.76
N GLY A 301 -3.56 -10.42 -5.74
CA GLY A 301 -3.83 -10.85 -7.12
C GLY A 301 -4.83 -9.94 -7.86
N LEU A 302 -4.93 -8.68 -7.44
CA LEU A 302 -5.77 -7.65 -8.05
C LEU A 302 -4.96 -6.67 -8.92
N SER A 303 -3.71 -7.01 -9.24
CA SER A 303 -2.90 -6.28 -10.22
C SER A 303 -3.64 -6.10 -11.54
N GLY A 304 -3.60 -4.89 -12.10
CA GLY A 304 -4.18 -4.59 -13.41
C GLY A 304 -5.70 -4.44 -13.42
N ARG A 305 -6.36 -4.44 -12.24
CA ARG A 305 -7.77 -4.09 -12.13
C ARG A 305 -7.96 -2.58 -12.26
N PHE A 306 -9.17 -2.16 -12.63
CA PHE A 306 -9.49 -0.73 -12.66
C PHE A 306 -9.53 -0.19 -11.23
N HIS A 307 -8.85 0.92 -10.97
CA HIS A 307 -8.77 1.54 -9.66
C HIS A 307 -9.64 2.79 -9.61
N ILE A 308 -10.42 2.96 -8.54
CA ILE A 308 -11.18 4.19 -8.30
C ILE A 308 -11.15 4.57 -6.83
N GLU A 309 -11.05 5.86 -6.57
CA GLU A 309 -11.16 6.40 -5.22
C GLU A 309 -12.59 6.89 -4.97
N VAL A 310 -13.17 6.52 -3.83
CA VAL A 310 -14.57 6.81 -3.51
C VAL A 310 -14.73 7.21 -2.05
N ASN A 311 -14.88 8.51 -1.81
CA ASN A 311 -14.86 9.09 -0.46
C ASN A 311 -16.27 9.35 0.12
N TRP A 312 -17.33 8.80 -0.50
CA TRP A 312 -18.72 9.12 -0.16
C TRP A 312 -19.64 7.90 0.03
N ILE A 313 -19.12 6.67 -0.06
CA ILE A 313 -19.93 5.44 -0.04
C ILE A 313 -20.00 4.81 1.38
N GLY A 314 -19.66 5.55 2.44
CA GLY A 314 -19.88 5.07 3.80
C GLY A 314 -18.97 3.90 4.21
N PHE A 315 -17.81 3.75 3.57
CA PHE A 315 -16.78 2.80 3.96
C PHE A 315 -15.41 3.51 4.04
N THR A 316 -14.53 2.92 4.84
CA THR A 316 -13.13 3.30 4.96
C THR A 316 -12.26 2.06 4.74
N GLY A 317 -11.32 2.14 3.78
CA GLY A 317 -10.38 1.06 3.45
C GLY A 317 -10.35 0.68 1.97
N CYS A 318 -9.84 -0.53 1.70
CA CYS A 318 -9.63 -1.07 0.36
C CYS A 318 -10.64 -2.20 0.11
N VAL A 319 -11.45 -2.10 -0.96
CA VAL A 319 -12.51 -3.07 -1.29
C VAL A 319 -12.51 -3.41 -2.76
N TYR A 320 -12.74 -4.67 -3.10
CA TYR A 320 -12.82 -5.15 -4.47
C TYR A 320 -14.25 -5.57 -4.80
N ASN A 321 -14.80 -5.04 -5.89
CA ASN A 321 -16.05 -5.49 -6.47
C ASN A 321 -15.76 -6.50 -7.57
N GLY A 322 -15.90 -7.78 -7.25
CA GLY A 322 -15.65 -8.88 -8.18
C GLY A 322 -16.59 -8.91 -9.39
N VAL A 323 -17.79 -8.34 -9.28
CA VAL A 323 -18.75 -8.28 -10.39
C VAL A 323 -18.32 -7.23 -11.42
N ALA A 324 -17.85 -6.08 -10.95
CA ALA A 324 -17.42 -4.99 -11.83
C ALA A 324 -15.93 -5.09 -12.23
N GLY A 325 -15.14 -5.90 -11.54
CA GLY A 325 -13.69 -5.96 -11.73
C GLY A 325 -12.97 -4.68 -11.28
N ILE A 326 -13.54 -3.96 -10.32
CA ILE A 326 -13.06 -2.65 -9.86
C ILE A 326 -12.53 -2.76 -8.43
N LEU A 327 -11.30 -2.30 -8.22
CA LEU A 327 -10.70 -2.09 -6.90
C LEU A 327 -10.94 -0.65 -6.46
N MET A 328 -11.45 -0.49 -5.25
CA MET A 328 -11.83 0.78 -4.66
C MET A 328 -11.03 1.04 -3.39
N TYR A 329 -10.59 2.28 -3.25
CA TYR A 329 -10.15 2.83 -1.97
C TYR A 329 -11.11 3.95 -1.57
N GLY A 330 -11.53 3.98 -0.31
CA GLY A 330 -12.43 5.01 0.18
C GLY A 330 -12.06 5.47 1.57
N VAL A 331 -12.21 6.77 1.82
CA VAL A 331 -12.16 7.38 3.16
C VAL A 331 -13.37 8.28 3.30
N THR A 332 -14.41 7.78 3.96
CA THR A 332 -15.61 8.59 4.19
C THR A 332 -15.48 9.34 5.53
N PRO A 333 -15.57 10.69 5.57
CA PRO A 333 -15.48 11.44 6.81
C PRO A 333 -16.49 10.94 7.86
N GLY A 334 -16.04 10.76 9.10
CA GLY A 334 -16.87 10.24 10.20
C GLY A 334 -17.07 8.72 10.19
N VAL A 335 -16.60 8.01 9.16
CA VAL A 335 -16.65 6.53 9.10
C VAL A 335 -15.34 5.94 9.61
N THR A 336 -15.43 5.30 10.78
CA THR A 336 -14.39 4.45 11.36
C THR A 336 -14.46 3.02 10.80
N PRO A 337 -13.41 2.19 10.97
CA PRO A 337 -13.46 0.76 10.63
C PRO A 337 -14.65 0.01 11.27
N ALA A 338 -15.09 0.42 12.47
CA ALA A 338 -16.23 -0.17 13.16
C ALA A 338 -17.57 0.16 12.51
N THR A 339 -17.67 1.38 11.99
CA THR A 339 -18.88 1.93 11.36
C THR A 339 -18.89 1.77 9.84
N THR A 340 -17.83 1.21 9.24
CA THR A 340 -17.78 0.90 7.81
C THR A 340 -18.96 0.02 7.42
N MET A 341 -19.69 0.42 6.37
CA MET A 341 -20.82 -0.33 5.85
C MET A 341 -20.42 -1.71 5.35
N VAL A 342 -21.17 -2.75 5.73
CA VAL A 342 -20.98 -4.09 5.15
C VAL A 342 -21.53 -4.10 3.72
N LEU A 343 -20.65 -4.31 2.76
CA LEU A 343 -21.00 -4.41 1.34
C LEU A 343 -21.06 -5.89 0.94
N PRO A 344 -22.26 -6.50 0.77
CA PRO A 344 -22.42 -7.96 0.67
C PRO A 344 -21.81 -8.59 -0.59
N HIS A 345 -21.48 -7.78 -1.60
CA HIS A 345 -20.88 -8.22 -2.86
C HIS A 345 -19.41 -7.79 -3.03
N PHE A 346 -18.83 -7.20 -2.00
CA PHE A 346 -17.49 -6.62 -2.05
C PHE A 346 -16.57 -7.41 -1.11
N GLU A 347 -15.37 -7.68 -1.61
CA GLU A 347 -14.30 -8.34 -0.90
C GLU A 347 -13.41 -7.28 -0.26
N TYR A 348 -13.31 -7.28 1.08
CA TYR A 348 -12.44 -6.35 1.78
C TYR A 348 -10.99 -6.81 1.71
N VAL A 349 -10.08 -5.89 1.38
CA VAL A 349 -8.63 -6.13 1.46
C VAL A 349 -8.14 -5.51 2.76
N CYS A 350 -7.53 -6.34 3.60
CA CYS A 350 -7.12 -6.00 4.95
C CYS A 350 -5.61 -6.12 5.08
N GLY A 351 -5.00 -5.22 5.85
CA GLY A 351 -3.63 -5.41 6.32
C GLY A 351 -3.62 -6.43 7.46
N GLY A 352 -2.52 -7.13 7.60
CA GLY A 352 -2.17 -7.92 8.76
C GLY A 352 -0.75 -7.54 9.15
N GLU A 353 -0.52 -7.32 10.44
CA GLU A 353 0.85 -7.35 10.94
C GLU A 353 1.39 -8.74 10.63
N ALA A 354 2.59 -8.83 10.06
CA ALA A 354 3.28 -10.11 10.05
C ALA A 354 3.40 -10.53 11.51
N SER A 355 2.68 -11.58 11.94
CA SER A 355 2.95 -12.19 13.24
C SER A 355 4.46 -12.41 13.28
N PRO A 356 5.17 -11.87 14.30
CA PRO A 356 6.57 -12.18 14.44
C PRO A 356 6.64 -13.70 14.47
N LEU A 357 7.22 -14.29 13.42
CA LEU A 357 7.51 -15.70 13.38
C LEU A 357 8.34 -15.93 14.64
N TYR A 358 7.72 -16.59 15.63
CA TYR A 358 8.43 -17.03 16.82
C TYR A 358 9.61 -17.89 16.31
N PRO A 359 10.85 -17.51 16.63
CA PRO A 359 12.04 -18.21 16.13
C PRO A 359 12.09 -19.67 16.59
#